data_AF-A0A2N3W4T1-F1
#
_entry.id   AF-A0A2N3W4T1-F1
#
_cell.length_a   1.000
_cell.length_b   1.000
_cell.length_c   1.000
_cell.angle_alpha   90.00
_cell.angle_beta   90.00
_cell.angle_gamma   90.00
#
_symmetry.space_group_name_H-M   'P 1'
#
loop_
_entity.id
_entity.type
_entity.pdbx_description
1 polymer ?
#
loop_
_entity_poly.entity_id
_entity_poly.type
_entity_poly.pdbx_seq_one_letter_code
_entity_poly.pdbx_strand_id
1 'polypeptide(L)' 'MTSPLKYPEPPVELAGAVETYLYDCTPAEGCGVCVALVRELREAKAAKKWSAAYDAAAEVRNHPHAKRGK' A
#
# COMPACT_ATOMS: atom_id res chain seq x y z
N MET A 1 -9.39 17.62 -38.02
CA MET A 1 -8.10 17.41 -37.33
C MET A 1 -8.29 17.82 -35.89
N THR A 2 -8.26 16.87 -34.95
CA THR A 2 -8.40 17.13 -33.52
C THR A 2 -7.07 17.67 -32.98
N SER A 3 -7.08 18.91 -32.46
CA SER A 3 -5.91 19.50 -31.81
C SER A 3 -5.50 18.68 -30.59
N PRO A 4 -4.20 18.40 -30.39
CA PRO A 4 -3.74 17.67 -29.22
C PRO A 4 -4.02 18.47 -27.94
N LEU A 5 -4.54 17.81 -26.92
CA LEU A 5 -4.72 18.37 -25.57
C LEU A 5 -3.35 18.83 -25.05
N LYS A 6 -3.09 20.13 -25.06
CA LYS A 6 -2.02 20.75 -24.28
C LYS A 6 -2.55 20.89 -22.86
N TYR A 7 -2.09 20.02 -21.96
CA TYR A 7 -2.43 20.03 -20.54
C TYR A 7 -2.18 21.42 -19.91
N PRO A 8 -3.22 22.20 -19.53
CA PRO A 8 -3.08 23.37 -18.68
C PRO A 8 -3.81 23.11 -17.35
N GLU A 9 -4.02 21.84 -17.00
CA GLU A 9 -4.76 21.47 -15.80
C GLU A 9 -3.83 21.69 -14.60
N PRO A 10 -4.28 22.41 -13.55
CA PRO A 10 -3.48 22.54 -12.34
C PRO A 10 -3.21 21.16 -11.74
N PRO A 11 -2.03 20.94 -11.12
CA PRO A 11 -1.72 19.67 -10.47
C PRO A 11 -2.80 19.26 -9.48
N VAL A 12 -3.22 18.00 -9.54
CA VAL A 12 -4.13 17.42 -8.56
C VAL A 12 -3.32 16.98 -7.35
N GLU A 13 -3.58 17.61 -6.21
CA GLU A 13 -2.97 17.23 -4.94
C GLU A 13 -3.61 15.94 -4.41
N LEU A 14 -2.83 14.86 -4.35
CA LEU A 14 -3.23 13.56 -3.82
C LEU A 14 -3.04 13.50 -2.30
N ALA A 15 -3.60 14.47 -1.58
CA ALA A 15 -3.39 14.67 -0.14
C ALA A 15 -3.68 13.38 0.65
N GLY A 16 -2.63 12.72 1.14
CA GLY A 16 -2.75 11.50 1.94
C GLY A 16 -3.10 10.22 1.17
N ALA A 17 -3.49 10.31 -0.10
CA ALA A 17 -3.88 9.14 -0.89
C ALA A 17 -2.68 8.21 -1.12
N VAL A 18 -1.49 8.79 -1.28
CA VAL A 18 -0.25 8.05 -1.43
C VAL A 18 0.11 7.32 -0.13
N GLU A 19 0.05 8.00 1.02
CA GLU A 19 0.31 7.34 2.32
C GLU A 19 -0.72 6.27 2.66
N THR A 20 -2.00 6.51 2.32
CA THR A 20 -3.07 5.52 2.50
C THR A 20 -2.80 4.29 1.66
N TYR A 21 -2.52 4.47 0.36
CA TYR A 21 -2.19 3.34 -0.53
C TYR A 21 -0.92 2.59 -0.08
N LEU A 22 0.06 3.30 0.46
CA LEU A 22 1.33 2.72 0.86
C LEU A 22 1.28 1.99 2.19
N TYR A 23 0.52 2.48 3.18
CA TYR A 23 0.61 2.00 4.55
C TYR A 23 -0.71 1.50 5.14
N ASP A 24 -1.84 1.71 4.47
CA ASP A 24 -3.16 1.20 4.91
C ASP A 24 -3.40 -0.20 4.34
N CYS A 25 -2.55 -1.16 4.75
CA CYS A 25 -2.65 -2.54 4.29
C CYS A 25 -3.64 -3.32 5.17
N THR A 26 -4.64 -3.94 4.54
CA THR A 26 -5.59 -4.83 5.20
C THR A 26 -5.09 -6.28 5.09
N PRO A 27 -5.02 -7.05 6.19
CA PRO A 27 -4.58 -8.44 6.12
C PRO A 27 -5.65 -9.29 5.42
N ALA A 28 -5.22 -10.23 4.58
CA ALA A 28 -6.15 -11.17 3.98
C ALA A 28 -6.74 -12.13 5.02
N GLU A 29 -8.01 -12.50 4.83
CA GLU A 29 -8.72 -13.41 5.72
C GLU A 29 -8.03 -14.77 5.82
N GLY A 30 -7.74 -15.20 7.05
CA GLY A 30 -7.09 -16.49 7.31
C GLY A 30 -5.60 -16.55 7.00
N CYS A 31 -4.95 -15.45 6.56
CA CYS A 31 -3.50 -15.43 6.37
C CYS A 31 -2.77 -14.89 7.61
N GLY A 32 -2.17 -15.79 8.38
CA GLY A 32 -1.37 -15.43 9.57
C GLY A 32 -0.15 -14.57 9.25
N VAL A 33 0.42 -14.70 8.04
CA VAL A 33 1.56 -13.89 7.60
C VAL A 33 1.14 -12.43 7.40
N CYS A 34 0.02 -12.18 6.73
CA CYS A 34 -0.46 -10.81 6.56
C CYS A 34 -0.85 -10.16 7.88
N VAL A 35 -1.40 -10.92 8.83
CA VAL A 35 -1.68 -10.42 10.18
C VAL A 35 -0.39 -10.04 10.91
N ALA A 36 0.65 -10.86 10.82
CA ALA A 36 1.96 -10.57 11.42
C ALA A 36 2.59 -9.31 10.81
N LEU A 37 2.64 -9.23 9.47
CA LEU A 37 3.23 -8.10 8.76
C LEU A 37 2.48 -6.78 9.01
N VAL A 38 1.15 -6.80 9.12
CA VAL A 38 0.37 -5.61 9.50
C VAL A 38 0.69 -5.16 10.93
N ARG A 39 1.00 -6.10 11.83
CA ARG A 39 1.47 -5.76 13.18
C ARG A 39 2.86 -5.13 13.13
N GLU A 40 3.79 -5.73 12.40
CA GLU A 40 5.15 -5.21 12.21
C GLU A 40 5.15 -3.82 11.57
N LEU A 41 4.26 -3.58 10.60
CA LEU A 41 4.06 -2.26 9.99
C LEU A 41 3.64 -1.21 11.03
N ARG A 42 2.71 -1.55 11.93
CA ARG A 42 2.27 -0.64 13.00
C ARG A 42 3.40 -0.36 13.99
N GLU A 43 4.15 -1.38 14.37
CA GLU A 43 5.31 -1.27 15.26
C GLU A 43 6.42 -0.41 14.63
N ALA A 44 6.70 -0.60 13.34
CA ALA A 44 7.68 0.18 12.58
C ALA A 44 7.23 1.64 12.40
N LYS A 45 5.94 1.91 12.14
CA LYS A 45 5.38 3.27 12.11
C LYS A 45 5.52 3.95 13.47
N ALA A 46 5.20 3.26 14.56
CA ALA A 46 5.36 3.79 15.92
C ALA A 46 6.83 4.12 16.24
N ALA A 47 7.76 3.28 15.79
CA ALA A 47 9.20 3.48 15.93
C ALA A 47 9.80 4.48 14.93
N LYS A 48 9.00 5.09 14.04
CA LYS A 48 9.45 5.95 12.92
C LYS A 48 10.49 5.29 12.00
N LYS A 49 10.47 3.96 11.92
CA LYS A 49 11.32 3.15 11.05
C LYS A 49 10.65 2.99 9.68
N TRP A 50 10.65 4.06 8.89
CA TRP A 50 9.89 4.13 7.63
C TRP A 50 10.30 3.09 6.58
N SER A 51 11.59 2.72 6.51
CA SER A 51 12.04 1.64 5.61
C SER A 51 11.38 0.32 5.96
N ALA A 52 11.46 -0.11 7.23
CA ALA A 52 10.84 -1.35 7.69
C ALA A 52 9.31 -1.33 7.55
N ALA A 53 8.68 -0.17 7.76
CA ALA A 53 7.25 -0.02 7.55
C ALA A 53 6.87 -0.21 6.07
N TYR A 54 7.68 0.31 5.14
CA TYR A 54 7.48 0.14 3.70
C TYR A 54 7.68 -1.32 3.28
N ASP A 55 8.74 -1.98 3.76
CA ASP A 55 9.02 -3.38 3.46
C ASP A 55 7.85 -4.27 3.90
N ALA A 56 7.39 -4.12 5.15
CA ALA A 56 6.23 -4.86 5.66
C ALA A 56 4.96 -4.59 4.82
N ALA A 57 4.72 -3.33 4.42
CA ALA A 57 3.59 -2.97 3.58
C ALA A 57 3.68 -3.54 2.15
N ALA A 58 4.87 -3.56 1.57
CA ALA A 58 5.13 -4.12 0.26
C ALA A 58 4.88 -5.64 0.27
N GLU A 59 5.35 -6.32 1.31
CA GLU A 59 5.13 -7.76 1.49
C GLU A 59 3.64 -8.09 1.63
N VAL A 60 2.85 -7.32 2.40
CA VAL A 60 1.40 -7.54 2.50
C VAL A 60 0.70 -7.34 1.14
N ARG A 61 1.08 -6.30 0.38
CA ARG A 61 0.45 -6.00 -0.93
C ARG A 61 0.81 -7.02 -2.01
N ASN A 62 2.03 -7.52 -2.00
CA ASN A 62 2.52 -8.48 -2.98
C ASN A 62 2.36 -9.94 -2.53
N HIS A 63 1.86 -10.18 -1.30
CA HIS A 63 1.71 -11.52 -0.76
C HIS A 63 0.81 -12.36 -1.69
N PRO A 64 1.31 -13.49 -2.23
CA PRO A 64 0.51 -14.36 -3.07
C PRO A 64 -0.52 -15.11 -2.21
N HIS A 65 -1.73 -14.58 -2.12
CA HIS A 65 -2.88 -15.35 -1.66
C HIS A 65 -3.31 -16.26 -2.79
N ALA A 66 -2.67 -17.43 -2.90
CA ALA A 66 -3.20 -18.48 -3.73
C ALA A 66 -4.66 -18.66 -3.32
N LYS A 67 -5.60 -18.29 -4.20
CA LYS A 67 -6.97 -18.75 -4.10
C LYS A 67 -6.83 -20.26 -4.00
N ARG A 68 -7.08 -20.80 -2.80
CA ARG A 68 -7.19 -22.23 -2.59
C ARG A 68 -8.14 -22.71 -3.67
N GLY A 69 -7.58 -23.47 -4.63
CA GLY A 69 -8.15 -23.65 -5.95
C GLY A 69 -9.62 -24.08 -5.89
N LYS A 70 -10.40 -23.58 -6.83
CA LYS A 70 -11.61 -24.24 -7.27
C LYS A 70 -11.57 -24.34 -8.78
#